data_AF-A0A7Y3FJ55-F1
#
_entry.id   AF-A0A7Y3FJ55-F1
#
_cell.length_a   1.000
_cell.length_b   1.000
_cell.length_c   1.000
_cell.angle_alpha   90.00
_cell.angle_beta   90.00
_cell.angle_gamma   90.00
#
_symmetry.space_group_name_H-M   'P 1'
#
loop_
_entity.id
_entity.type
_entity.pdbx_description
1 polymer ?
#
loop_
_entity_poly.entity_id
_entity_poly.type
_entity_poly.pdbx_seq_one_letter_code
_entity_poly.pdbx_strand_id
1 'polypeptide(L)'
;MAVGIYSIALVYLVIVGFASVIPQVFWPKRDASFDLECADGLRLLQHEVDELRLAYLARNATDETALEKSLESWDLRLNELATRCNEDHVHLLNQYRHRVELGLQRYIREDAPLADRVSEALGSRSDTQAPQTLEPIR
;
A
#
# COMPACT_ATOMS: atom_id res chain seq x y z
N MET A 1 -26.02 -33.10 52.79
CA MET A 1 -24.58 -32.86 52.50
C MET A 1 -24.20 -33.15 51.06
N ALA A 2 -24.57 -34.30 50.46
CA ALA A 2 -24.20 -34.62 49.08
C ALA A 2 -24.66 -33.57 48.05
N VAL A 3 -25.89 -33.05 48.17
CA VAL A 3 -26.46 -32.06 47.23
C VAL A 3 -25.66 -30.75 47.19
N GLY A 4 -25.13 -30.28 48.33
CA GLY A 4 -24.34 -29.06 48.40
C GLY A 4 -22.95 -29.19 47.76
N ILE A 5 -22.37 -30.39 47.78
CA ILE A 5 -21.07 -30.66 47.15
C ILE A 5 -21.23 -30.69 45.62
N TYR A 6 -22.28 -31.33 45.12
CA TYR A 6 -22.58 -31.35 43.68
C TYR A 6 -22.91 -29.96 43.13
N SER A 7 -23.61 -29.12 43.89
CA SER A 7 -23.92 -27.75 43.44
C SER A 7 -22.65 -26.90 43.33
N ILE A 8 -21.73 -27.02 44.29
CA ILE A 8 -20.45 -26.30 44.25
C ILE A 8 -19.59 -26.77 43.09
N ALA A 9 -19.55 -28.09 42.83
CA ALA A 9 -18.81 -28.65 41.69
C ALA A 9 -19.36 -28.17 40.34
N LEU A 10 -20.68 -28.10 40.19
CA LEU A 10 -21.32 -27.60 38.97
C LEU A 10 -21.02 -26.12 38.74
N VAL A 11 -21.14 -25.30 39.77
CA VAL A 11 -20.83 -23.86 39.68
C VAL A 11 -19.35 -23.65 39.34
N TYR A 12 -18.45 -24.43 39.94
CA TYR A 12 -17.02 -24.38 39.62
C TYR A 12 -16.75 -24.74 38.15
N LEU A 13 -17.37 -25.80 37.62
CA LEU A 13 -17.22 -26.19 36.22
C LEU A 13 -17.77 -25.13 35.25
N VAL A 14 -18.88 -24.48 35.59
CA VAL A 14 -19.43 -23.38 34.79
C VAL A 14 -18.46 -22.19 34.80
N ILE A 15 -17.96 -21.77 35.96
CA ILE A 15 -17.03 -20.64 36.07
C ILE A 15 -15.74 -20.92 35.31
N VAL A 16 -15.13 -22.10 35.48
CA VAL A 16 -13.90 -22.49 34.78
C VAL A 16 -14.13 -22.63 33.28
N GLY A 17 -15.27 -23.20 32.86
CA GLY A 17 -15.65 -23.29 31.44
C GLY A 17 -15.79 -21.91 30.80
N PHE A 18 -16.51 -20.99 31.45
CA PHE A 18 -16.66 -19.62 30.97
C PHE A 18 -15.34 -18.84 30.97
N ALA A 19 -14.53 -18.99 32.03
CA ALA A 19 -13.21 -18.35 32.12
C ALA A 19 -12.21 -18.88 31.08
N SER A 20 -12.34 -20.14 30.64
CA SER A 20 -11.45 -20.73 29.64
C SER A 20 -11.87 -20.43 28.19
N VAL A 21 -13.16 -20.31 27.91
CA VAL A 21 -13.68 -20.18 26.53
C VAL A 21 -13.77 -18.73 26.07
N ILE A 22 -14.14 -17.79 26.95
CA ILE A 22 -14.33 -16.38 26.58
C ILE A 22 -13.04 -15.66 26.12
N PRO A 23 -11.86 -15.86 26.74
CA PRO A 23 -10.68 -15.10 26.34
C PRO A 23 -10.25 -15.40 24.91
N GLN A 24 -10.41 -16.64 24.42
CA GLN A 24 -9.90 -17.01 23.09
C GLN A 24 -10.73 -16.45 21.94
N VAL A 25 -12.03 -16.20 22.15
CA VAL A 25 -12.93 -15.69 21.11
C VAL A 25 -12.97 -14.16 21.09
N PHE A 26 -12.84 -13.52 22.27
CA PHE A 26 -12.97 -12.05 22.40
C PHE A 26 -11.64 -11.31 22.59
N TRP A 27 -10.59 -12.00 23.05
CA TRP A 27 -9.23 -11.46 23.19
C TRP A 27 -8.21 -12.48 22.68
N PRO A 28 -8.18 -12.75 21.35
CA PRO A 28 -7.06 -13.49 20.80
C PRO A 28 -5.78 -12.77 21.20
N LYS A 29 -4.85 -13.50 21.82
CA LYS A 29 -3.51 -12.96 22.04
C LYS A 29 -3.01 -12.57 20.65
N ARG A 30 -2.50 -11.35 20.50
CA ARG A 30 -1.80 -10.95 19.27
C ARG A 30 -0.52 -11.77 19.25
N ASP A 31 -0.61 -12.93 18.62
CA ASP A 31 0.50 -13.85 18.49
C ASP A 31 1.53 -13.24 17.55
N ALA A 32 2.81 -13.52 17.76
CA ALA A 32 3.90 -13.00 16.92
C ALA A 32 3.73 -13.33 15.42
N SER A 33 2.95 -14.36 15.08
CA SER A 33 2.56 -14.69 13.70
C SER A 33 1.66 -13.63 13.07
N PHE A 34 0.71 -13.04 13.81
CA PHE A 34 -0.14 -11.95 13.30
C PHE A 34 0.67 -10.67 13.06
N ASP A 35 1.66 -10.41 13.91
CA ASP A 35 2.57 -9.26 13.72
C ASP A 35 3.48 -9.45 12.49
N LEU A 36 3.91 -10.69 12.20
CA LEU A 36 4.66 -11.01 10.98
C LEU A 36 3.81 -10.83 9.72
N GLU A 37 2.58 -11.35 9.70
CA GLU A 37 1.63 -11.17 8.59
C GLU A 37 1.28 -9.69 8.37
N CYS A 38 1.13 -8.93 9.47
CA CYS A 38 0.91 -7.49 9.40
C CYS A 38 2.13 -6.76 8.81
N ALA A 39 3.34 -7.07 9.29
CA ALA A 39 4.56 -6.45 8.81
C ALA A 39 4.79 -6.73 7.32
N ASP A 40 4.55 -7.96 6.87
CA ASP A 40 4.70 -8.34 5.47
C ASP A 40 3.62 -7.70 4.59
N GLY A 41 2.36 -7.65 5.05
CA GLY A 41 1.28 -6.95 4.37
C GLY A 41 1.54 -5.44 4.21
N LEU A 42 2.01 -4.77 5.27
CA LEU A 42 2.37 -3.35 5.23
C LEU A 42 3.59 -3.10 4.32
N ARG A 43 4.60 -3.98 4.32
CA ARG A 43 5.73 -3.87 3.39
C ARG A 43 5.32 -4.03 1.94
N LEU A 44 4.41 -4.95 1.65
CA LEU A 44 3.88 -5.12 0.30
C LEU A 44 3.18 -3.84 -0.18
N LEU A 45 2.32 -3.26 0.65
CA LEU A 45 1.63 -2.01 0.35
C LEU A 45 2.60 -0.83 0.21
N GLN A 46 3.64 -0.76 1.04
CA GLN A 46 4.69 0.24 0.89
C GLN A 46 5.38 0.12 -0.48
N HIS A 47 5.76 -1.10 -0.87
CA HIS A 47 6.43 -1.33 -2.14
C HIS A 47 5.58 -0.92 -3.34
N GLU A 48 4.27 -1.20 -3.28
CA GLU A 48 3.35 -0.82 -4.33
C GLU A 48 3.24 0.71 -4.51
N VAL A 49 3.25 1.48 -3.43
CA VAL A 49 3.28 2.96 -3.51
C VAL A 49 4.60 3.44 -4.13
N ASP A 50 5.71 2.79 -3.81
CA ASP A 50 7.02 3.12 -4.37
C ASP A 50 7.08 2.79 -5.87
N GLU A 51 6.58 1.62 -6.28
CA GLU A 51 6.48 1.22 -7.68
C GLU A 51 5.57 2.17 -8.47
N LEU A 52 4.41 2.53 -7.90
CA LEU A 52 3.50 3.50 -8.49
C LEU A 52 4.21 4.84 -8.73
N ARG A 53 4.90 5.35 -7.71
CA ARG A 53 5.69 6.58 -7.83
C ARG A 53 6.73 6.48 -8.95
N LEU A 54 7.50 5.39 -8.98
CA LEU A 54 8.52 5.18 -10.00
C LEU A 54 7.91 5.10 -11.40
N ALA A 55 6.76 4.45 -11.57
CA ALA A 55 6.06 4.33 -12.84
C ALA A 55 5.62 5.70 -13.40
N TYR A 56 5.09 6.57 -12.55
CA TYR A 56 4.67 7.93 -12.95
C TYR A 56 5.86 8.79 -13.36
N LEU A 57 6.95 8.73 -12.58
CA LEU A 57 8.16 9.49 -12.88
C LEU A 57 8.84 8.98 -14.16
N ALA A 58 8.97 7.67 -14.34
CA ALA A 58 9.66 7.08 -15.49
C ALA A 58 8.92 7.29 -16.81
N ARG A 59 7.58 7.33 -16.78
CA ARG A 59 6.74 7.48 -17.98
C ARG A 59 6.29 8.90 -18.24
N ASN A 60 6.69 9.87 -17.41
CA ASN A 60 6.16 11.23 -17.42
C ASN A 60 4.62 11.24 -17.48
N ALA A 61 3.98 10.34 -16.71
CA ALA A 61 2.54 10.18 -16.77
C ALA A 61 1.83 11.44 -16.27
N THR A 62 0.78 11.85 -16.99
CA THR A 62 0.00 13.06 -16.69
C THR A 62 -1.46 12.76 -16.31
N ASP A 63 -1.83 11.49 -16.20
CA ASP A 63 -3.21 11.09 -15.91
C ASP A 63 -3.46 11.04 -14.39
N GLU A 64 -4.05 12.11 -13.88
CA GLU A 64 -4.45 12.23 -12.47
C GLU A 64 -5.56 11.23 -12.09
N THR A 65 -6.47 10.92 -13.02
CA THR A 65 -7.60 10.01 -12.74
C THR A 65 -7.16 8.56 -12.60
N ALA A 66 -6.13 8.15 -13.34
CA ALA A 66 -5.50 6.85 -13.18
C ALA A 66 -4.78 6.74 -11.83
N LEU A 67 -4.19 7.84 -11.34
CA LEU A 67 -3.52 7.89 -10.04
C LEU A 67 -4.54 7.68 -8.93
N GLU A 68 -5.63 8.44 -8.92
CA GLU A 68 -6.69 8.33 -7.93
C GLU A 68 -7.25 6.90 -7.83
N LYS A 69 -7.56 6.28 -8.97
CA LYS A 69 -8.07 4.89 -8.99
C LYS A 69 -7.08 3.87 -8.43
N SER A 70 -5.79 4.05 -8.73
CA SER A 70 -4.76 3.14 -8.20
C SER A 70 -4.65 3.26 -6.67
N LEU A 71 -4.70 4.48 -6.14
CA LEU A 71 -4.66 4.76 -4.72
C LEU A 71 -5.93 4.31 -3.99
N GLU A 72 -7.10 4.45 -4.60
CA GLU A 72 -8.36 3.93 -4.04
C GLU A 72 -8.30 2.42 -3.81
N SER A 73 -7.79 1.66 -4.79
CA SER A 73 -7.60 0.21 -4.67
C SER A 73 -6.61 -0.17 -3.57
N TRP A 74 -5.61 0.67 -3.35
CA TRP A 74 -4.61 0.50 -2.30
C TRP A 74 -5.21 0.80 -0.92
N ASP A 75 -6.02 1.86 -0.80
CA ASP A 75 -6.69 2.25 0.44
C ASP A 75 -7.68 1.19 0.94
N LEU A 76 -8.41 0.55 0.03
CA LEU A 76 -9.29 -0.58 0.38
C LEU A 76 -8.50 -1.73 1.02
N ARG A 77 -7.32 -2.05 0.47
CA ARG A 77 -6.44 -3.11 1.00
C ARG A 77 -5.80 -2.72 2.34
N LEU A 78 -5.40 -1.45 2.50
CA LEU A 78 -4.90 -0.97 3.79
C LEU A 78 -5.99 -1.05 4.87
N ASN A 79 -7.23 -0.66 4.56
CA ASN A 79 -8.35 -0.72 5.49
C ASN A 79 -8.67 -2.16 5.93
N GLU A 80 -8.61 -3.12 5.01
CA GLU A 80 -8.76 -4.54 5.34
C GLU A 80 -7.65 -5.02 6.30
N LEU A 81 -6.41 -4.60 6.05
CA LEU A 81 -5.25 -4.93 6.89
C LEU A 81 -5.32 -4.25 8.27
N ALA A 82 -5.85 -3.03 8.32
CA ALA A 82 -5.93 -2.20 9.53
C ALA A 82 -6.73 -2.85 10.67
N THR A 83 -7.71 -3.70 10.33
CA THR A 83 -8.50 -4.45 11.31
C THR A 83 -7.67 -5.42 12.16
N ARG A 84 -6.51 -5.84 11.65
CA ARG A 84 -5.63 -6.86 12.25
C ARG A 84 -4.28 -6.31 12.70
N CYS A 85 -3.89 -5.14 12.20
CA CYS A 85 -2.60 -4.52 12.43
C CYS A 85 -2.55 -3.55 13.63
N ASN A 86 -1.34 -3.15 14.03
CA ASN A 86 -1.16 -2.01 14.93
C ASN A 86 -1.52 -0.71 14.21
N GLU A 87 -2.36 0.11 14.85
CA GLU A 87 -2.84 1.40 14.35
C GLU A 87 -1.69 2.36 14.03
N ASP A 88 -0.64 2.39 14.86
CA ASP A 88 0.50 3.30 14.65
C ASP A 88 1.22 3.02 13.33
N HIS A 89 1.45 1.75 13.01
CA HIS A 89 2.13 1.37 11.76
C HIS A 89 1.27 1.65 10.53
N VAL A 90 -0.04 1.40 10.63
CA VAL A 90 -1.01 1.72 9.58
C VAL A 90 -1.04 3.23 9.35
N HIS A 91 -1.06 4.03 10.42
CA HIS A 91 -1.07 5.48 10.33
C HIS A 91 0.19 6.04 9.66
N LEU A 92 1.37 5.52 10.03
CA LEU A 92 2.64 5.91 9.40
C LEU A 92 2.65 5.59 7.90
N LEU A 93 2.17 4.42 7.50
CA LEU A 93 2.11 4.04 6.09
C LEU A 93 1.10 4.90 5.31
N ASN A 94 -0.05 5.21 5.91
CA ASN A 94 -1.04 6.11 5.29
C ASN A 94 -0.48 7.53 5.10
N GLN A 95 0.25 8.05 6.10
CA GLN A 95 0.91 9.35 6.01
C GLN A 95 1.98 9.36 4.90
N TYR A 96 2.74 8.27 4.77
CA TYR A 96 3.69 8.09 3.67
C TYR A 96 3.00 8.14 2.31
N ARG A 97 1.95 7.32 2.13
CA ARG A 97 1.14 7.29 0.90
C ARG A 97 0.60 8.66 0.53
N HIS A 98 0.01 9.38 1.49
CA HIS A 98 -0.54 10.71 1.25
C HIS A 98 0.53 11.72 0.82
N ARG A 99 1.73 11.65 1.39
CA ARG A 99 2.85 12.50 0.95
C ARG A 99 3.29 12.19 -0.47
N VAL A 100 3.28 10.91 -0.86
CA VAL A 100 3.61 10.49 -2.24
C VAL A 100 2.54 10.99 -3.22
N GLU A 101 1.27 10.85 -2.88
CA GLU A 101 0.14 11.35 -3.67
C GLU A 101 0.25 12.84 -3.97
N LEU A 102 0.45 13.68 -2.95
CA LEU A 102 0.63 15.13 -3.13
C LEU A 102 1.84 15.46 -4.00
N GLY A 103 2.93 14.71 -3.84
CA GLY A 103 4.13 14.85 -4.65
C GLY A 103 3.86 14.51 -6.12
N LEU A 104 3.13 13.44 -6.39
CA LEU A 104 2.77 12.99 -7.74
C LEU A 104 1.78 13.93 -8.41
N GLN A 105 0.75 14.41 -7.70
CA GLN A 105 -0.19 15.41 -8.22
C GLN A 105 0.55 16.68 -8.67
N ARG A 106 1.52 17.14 -7.87
CA ARG A 106 2.37 18.26 -8.25
C ARG A 106 3.22 17.93 -9.48
N TYR A 107 3.88 16.78 -9.49
CA TYR A 107 4.69 16.33 -10.63
C TYR A 107 3.88 16.28 -11.92
N ILE A 108 2.70 15.66 -11.90
CA ILE A 108 1.76 15.55 -13.03
C ILE A 108 1.43 16.93 -13.60
N ARG A 109 1.20 17.91 -12.73
CA ARG A 109 0.79 19.26 -13.12
C ARG A 109 1.95 20.12 -13.63
N GLU A 110 3.11 20.04 -12.99
CA GLU A 110 4.22 20.97 -13.21
C GLU A 110 5.34 20.35 -14.05
N ASP A 111 5.84 19.19 -13.64
CA ASP A 111 7.12 18.64 -14.10
C ASP A 111 6.96 17.65 -15.26
N ALA A 112 5.96 16.77 -15.23
CA ALA A 112 5.69 15.79 -16.28
C ALA A 112 5.56 16.41 -17.69
N PRO A 113 4.75 17.48 -17.92
CA PRO A 113 4.65 18.10 -19.25
C PRO A 113 5.92 18.87 -19.66
N LEU A 114 6.79 19.24 -18.71
CA LEU A 114 8.10 19.80 -19.03
C LEU A 114 9.07 18.70 -19.43
N ALA A 115 9.10 17.61 -18.68
CA ALA A 115 9.93 16.44 -18.97
C ALA A 115 9.61 15.85 -20.35
N ASP A 116 8.33 15.77 -20.72
CA ASP A 116 7.91 15.28 -22.03
C ASP A 116 8.41 16.17 -23.18
N ARG A 117 8.28 17.50 -23.03
CA ARG A 117 8.84 18.48 -23.98
C ARG A 117 10.35 18.41 -24.09
N VAL A 118 11.05 18.17 -22.99
CA VAL A 118 12.51 17.97 -23.00
C VAL A 118 12.86 16.68 -23.74
N SER A 119 12.15 15.57 -23.49
CA SER A 119 12.38 14.33 -24.23
C SER A 119 12.08 14.47 -25.72
N GLU A 120 11.04 15.23 -26.09
CA GLU A 120 10.72 15.54 -27.49
C GLU A 120 11.81 16.40 -28.14
N ALA A 121 12.32 17.43 -27.44
CA ALA A 121 13.39 18.29 -27.95
C ALA A 121 14.72 17.53 -28.12
N LEU A 122 15.03 16.60 -27.21
CA LEU A 122 16.22 15.75 -27.29
C LEU A 122 16.07 14.64 -28.34
N GLY A 123 14.86 14.08 -28.48
CA GLY A 123 14.52 13.06 -29.48
C GLY A 123 14.48 13.59 -30.90
N SER A 124 13.82 14.74 -31.14
CA SER A 124 13.70 15.38 -32.46
C SER A 124 15.04 15.81 -33.06
N ARG A 125 16.07 16.02 -32.25
CA ARG A 125 17.43 16.31 -32.73
C ARG A 125 18.12 15.10 -33.37
N SER A 126 17.64 13.88 -33.12
CA SER A 126 18.21 12.66 -33.68
C SER A 126 17.77 12.40 -35.14
N ASP A 127 16.65 12.98 -35.57
CA ASP A 127 16.12 12.80 -36.94
C ASP A 127 16.64 13.85 -37.94
N THR A 128 17.26 14.94 -37.48
CA THR A 128 17.75 16.02 -38.38
C THR A 128 19.18 15.78 -38.90
N GLN A 129 19.85 14.71 -38.47
CA GLN A 129 21.19 14.36 -38.95
C GLN A 129 21.19 13.09 -39.81
N ALA A 130 20.28 13.01 -40.78
CA ALA A 130 20.51 12.17 -41.95
C ALA A 130 21.57 12.87 -42.82
N PRO A 131 22.77 12.30 -43.02
CA PRO A 131 23.75 12.87 -43.93
C PRO A 131 23.16 12.88 -45.34
N GLN A 132 22.99 14.08 -45.89
CA GLN A 132 22.80 14.28 -47.33
C GLN A 132 24.03 13.72 -48.04
N THR A 133 23.95 12.47 -48.45
CA THR A 133 24.99 11.87 -49.29
C THR A 133 24.62 12.26 -50.72
N LEU A 134 25.45 13.14 -51.29
CA LEU A 134 25.39 13.68 -52.64
C LEU A 134 25.07 12.60 -53.70
N GLU A 135 24.18 12.95 -54.64
CA GLU A 135 24.10 12.30 -55.94
C GLU A 135 25.49 12.28 -56.62
N PRO A 136 25.96 11.13 -57.14
CA PRO A 136 27.09 11.14 -58.04
C PRO A 136 26.60 11.50 -59.44
N ILE A 137 26.98 12.71 -59.88
CA ILE A 137 27.06 13.04 -61.30
C ILE A 137 28.22 12.23 -61.88
N ARG A 138 27.93 11.19 -62.66
CA ARG A 138 28.56 10.84 -63.95
C ARG A 138 28.28 9.39 -64.34
#